data_AF-A0A3M1B697-F1
#
_entry.id   AF-A0A3M1B697-F1
#
_cell.length_a   1.000
_cell.length_b   1.000
_cell.length_c   1.000
_cell.angle_alpha   90.00
_cell.angle_beta   90.00
_cell.angle_gamma   90.00
#
_symmetry.space_group_name_H-M   'P 1'
#
loop_
_entity.id
_entity.type
_entity.pdbx_description
1 polymer ?
#
loop_
_entity_poly.entity_id
_entity_poly.type
_entity_poly.pdbx_seq_one_letter_code
_entity_poly.pdbx_strand_id
1 'polypeptide(L)'
;MNEEARYLSKDEPKLTRFIEEQELAENHATAQAERRALRRGKEPFDLDRLLRLYTPRSIQRVPERDKPENRVEWEQEYRYQYYVIHPEISTLEEFADLLFQSDLYE
;
A
#
# COMPACT_ATOMS: atom_id res chain seq x y z
N MET A 1 16.84 14.07 48.05
CA MET A 1 15.88 14.83 47.25
C MET A 1 16.28 14.64 45.80
N ASN A 2 15.58 13.76 45.09
CA ASN A 2 15.86 13.42 43.69
C ASN A 2 15.09 14.38 42.79
N GLU A 3 15.81 15.13 41.96
CA GLU A 3 15.23 16.05 40.98
C GLU A 3 15.67 15.62 39.57
N GLU A 4 15.33 14.39 39.21
CA GLU A 4 15.44 13.87 37.85
C GLU A 4 14.04 13.65 37.30
N ALA A 5 13.51 14.61 36.54
CA ALA A 5 12.45 14.40 35.53
C ALA A 5 12.06 15.71 34.84
N ARG A 6 12.96 16.32 34.05
CA ARG A 6 12.58 17.34 33.06
C ARG A 6 13.39 17.20 31.77
N TYR A 7 13.32 16.02 31.16
CA TYR A 7 13.60 15.84 29.73
C TYR A 7 12.33 15.31 29.05
N LEU A 8 11.35 16.20 28.88
CA LEU A 8 10.24 15.97 27.96
C LEU A 8 10.61 16.60 26.62
N SER A 9 10.89 15.72 25.66
CA SER A 9 11.25 15.96 24.26
C SER A 9 10.49 17.12 23.61
N LYS A 10 11.24 18.10 23.11
CA LYS A 10 10.72 19.26 22.36
C LYS A 10 11.01 19.19 20.85
N ASP A 11 11.38 18.02 20.32
CA ASP A 11 11.98 17.89 18.98
C ASP A 11 11.32 16.86 18.04
N GLU A 12 9.99 16.72 18.02
CA GLU A 12 9.32 15.93 16.96
C GLU A 12 8.27 16.64 16.08
N PRO A 13 8.48 17.89 15.59
CA PRO A 13 7.74 18.41 14.44
C PRO A 13 8.42 18.12 13.09
N LYS A 14 9.67 17.62 13.08
CA LYS A 14 10.41 17.34 11.84
C LYS A 14 10.07 15.97 11.24
N LEU A 15 9.83 14.98 12.09
CA LEU A 15 9.49 13.63 11.63
C LEU A 15 8.11 13.62 10.95
N THR A 16 7.12 14.25 11.58
CA THR A 16 5.75 14.37 11.04
C THR A 16 5.71 15.10 9.71
N ARG A 17 6.40 16.24 9.58
CA ARG A 17 6.45 16.99 8.32
C ARG A 17 7.17 16.23 7.20
N PHE A 18 8.22 15.47 7.54
CA PHE A 18 8.94 14.65 6.57
C PHE A 18 8.10 13.45 6.10
N ILE A 19 7.35 12.83 7.01
CA ILE A 19 6.40 11.74 6.69
C ILE A 19 5.28 12.27 5.79
N GLU A 20 4.68 13.42 6.13
CA GLU A 20 3.63 14.05 5.32
C GLU A 20 4.14 14.42 3.91
N GLU A 21 5.36 14.97 3.78
CA GLU A 21 5.96 15.29 2.48
C GLU A 21 6.27 14.03 1.65
N GLN A 22 6.66 12.92 2.29
CA GLN A 22 6.88 11.65 1.60
C GLN A 22 5.57 11.00 1.17
N GLU A 23 4.55 10.94 2.02
CA GLU A 23 3.22 10.42 1.67
C GLU A 23 2.59 11.23 0.51
N LEU A 24 2.75 12.56 0.50
CA LEU A 24 2.32 13.40 -0.61
C LEU A 24 3.08 13.09 -1.91
N ALA A 25 4.39 12.86 -1.82
CA ALA A 25 5.23 12.52 -2.96
C ALA A 25 4.92 11.12 -3.53
N GLU A 26 4.67 10.13 -2.67
CA GLU A 26 4.29 8.76 -3.05
C GLU A 26 2.90 8.72 -3.66
N ASN A 27 1.94 9.46 -3.11
CA ASN A 27 0.61 9.62 -3.71
C ASN A 27 0.69 10.29 -5.09
N HIS A 28 1.56 11.29 -5.25
CA HIS A 28 1.76 11.95 -6.54
C HIS A 28 2.46 11.03 -7.56
N ALA A 29 3.46 10.26 -7.13
CA ALA A 29 4.14 9.28 -7.98
C ALA A 29 3.17 8.20 -8.45
N THR A 30 2.32 7.67 -7.56
CA THR A 30 1.28 6.69 -7.87
C THR A 30 0.28 7.23 -8.87
N ALA A 31 -0.22 8.46 -8.66
CA ALA A 31 -1.16 9.10 -9.59
C ALA A 31 -0.56 9.34 -10.99
N GLN A 32 0.74 9.68 -11.06
CA GLN A 32 1.44 9.80 -12.34
C GLN A 32 1.65 8.45 -13.02
N ALA A 33 2.05 7.44 -12.26
CA ALA A 33 2.24 6.07 -12.75
C ALA A 33 0.93 5.50 -13.29
N GLU A 34 -0.17 5.65 -12.56
CA GLU A 34 -1.51 5.28 -12.99
C GLU A 34 -1.92 5.95 -14.30
N ARG A 35 -1.76 7.28 -14.41
CA ARG A 35 -2.07 7.98 -15.66
C ARG A 35 -1.28 7.45 -16.86
N ARG A 36 -0.01 7.07 -16.65
CA ARG A 36 0.83 6.50 -17.72
C ARG A 36 0.41 5.08 -18.05
N ALA A 37 0.09 4.27 -17.04
CA ALA A 37 -0.43 2.92 -17.18
C ALA A 37 -1.73 2.89 -17.98
N LEU A 38 -2.72 3.71 -17.60
CA LEU A 38 -4.00 3.79 -18.28
C LEU A 38 -3.85 4.24 -19.74
N ARG A 39 -2.93 5.16 -20.04
CA ARG A 39 -2.61 5.54 -21.43
C ARG A 39 -2.00 4.41 -22.26
N ARG A 40 -1.36 3.44 -21.63
CA ARG A 40 -0.80 2.25 -22.27
C ARG A 40 -1.83 1.11 -22.39
N GLY A 41 -3.06 1.32 -21.91
CA GLY A 41 -4.10 0.31 -21.92
C GLY A 41 -4.02 -0.70 -20.77
N LYS A 42 -3.24 -0.41 -19.73
CA LYS A 42 -3.25 -1.21 -18.49
C LYS A 42 -4.63 -1.12 -17.85
N GLU A 43 -5.12 -2.24 -17.38
CA GLU A 43 -6.40 -2.36 -16.69
C GLU A 43 -6.42 -1.46 -15.43
N PRO A 44 -7.50 -0.71 -15.17
CA PRO A 44 -7.65 0.07 -13.94
C PRO A 44 -7.62 -0.81 -12.69
N PHE A 45 -6.98 -0.32 -11.63
CA PHE A 45 -6.95 -1.01 -10.34
C PHE A 45 -8.34 -1.04 -9.69
N ASP A 46 -8.74 -2.21 -9.20
CA ASP A 46 -9.98 -2.46 -8.46
C ASP A 46 -9.69 -3.49 -7.36
N LEU A 47 -9.73 -3.04 -6.10
CA LEU A 47 -9.46 -3.87 -4.94
C LEU A 47 -10.50 -5.00 -4.79
N ASP A 48 -11.79 -4.72 -5.02
CA ASP A 48 -12.82 -5.76 -4.89
C ASP A 48 -12.62 -6.86 -5.92
N ARG A 49 -12.23 -6.50 -7.14
CA ARG A 49 -11.91 -7.49 -8.16
C ARG A 49 -10.65 -8.26 -7.81
N LEU A 50 -9.59 -7.58 -7.34
CA LEU A 50 -8.36 -8.24 -6.92
C LEU A 50 -8.60 -9.26 -5.80
N LEU A 51 -9.38 -8.89 -4.78
CA LEU A 51 -9.70 -9.77 -3.63
C LEU A 51 -10.55 -10.99 -4.03
N ARG A 52 -11.28 -10.93 -5.16
CA ARG A 52 -11.98 -12.09 -5.73
C ARG A 52 -11.05 -13.03 -6.49
N LEU A 53 -10.00 -12.49 -7.12
CA LEU A 53 -9.00 -13.27 -7.85
C LEU A 53 -7.98 -13.90 -6.89
N TYR A 54 -7.67 -13.20 -5.81
CA TYR A 54 -6.66 -13.57 -4.84
C TYR A 54 -7.11 -13.20 -3.44
N THR A 55 -7.18 -14.18 -2.53
CA THR A 55 -7.38 -13.94 -1.11
C THR A 55 -6.04 -14.13 -0.37
N PRO A 56 -5.39 -13.03 0.06
CA PRO A 56 -4.12 -13.10 0.78
C PRO A 56 -4.15 -14.09 1.94
N ARG A 57 -3.09 -14.88 2.14
CA ARG A 57 -3.02 -15.85 3.27
C ARG A 57 -3.12 -15.16 4.61
N SER A 58 -2.65 -13.92 4.71
CA SER A 58 -2.75 -13.08 5.90
C SER A 58 -4.21 -12.83 6.33
N ILE A 59 -5.13 -12.67 5.37
CA ILE A 59 -6.57 -12.54 5.61
C ILE A 59 -7.17 -13.89 6.02
N GLN A 60 -6.74 -14.98 5.37
CA GLN A 60 -7.21 -16.33 5.72
C GLN A 60 -6.79 -16.75 7.14
N ARG A 61 -5.61 -16.30 7.61
CA ARG A 61 -5.07 -16.63 8.94
C ARG A 61 -5.59 -15.72 10.05
N VAL A 62 -5.89 -14.46 9.74
CA VAL A 62 -6.35 -13.47 10.73
C VAL A 62 -7.58 -12.74 10.15
N PRO A 63 -8.79 -13.29 10.32
CA PRO A 63 -10.02 -12.69 9.79
C PRO A 63 -10.29 -11.28 10.31
N GLU A 64 -9.76 -10.95 11.49
CA GLU A 64 -9.82 -9.61 12.10
C GLU A 64 -9.08 -8.54 11.29
N ARG A 65 -8.26 -8.94 10.31
CA ARG A 65 -7.65 -8.02 9.35
C ARG A 65 -8.60 -7.62 8.20
N ASP A 66 -9.67 -8.38 7.96
CA ASP A 66 -10.73 -8.04 6.97
C ASP A 66 -11.72 -6.98 7.50
N LYS A 67 -11.32 -6.23 8.52
CA LYS A 67 -12.12 -5.10 8.99
C LYS A 67 -12.08 -3.98 7.96
N PRO A 68 -13.19 -3.24 7.78
CA PRO A 68 -13.27 -2.15 6.82
C PRO A 68 -12.23 -1.05 7.07
N GLU A 69 -11.71 -0.93 8.30
CA GLU A 69 -10.64 0.00 8.67
C GLU A 69 -9.31 -0.27 7.95
N ASN A 70 -9.00 -1.52 7.58
CA ASN A 70 -7.76 -1.87 6.87
C ASN A 70 -7.92 -1.81 5.34
N ARG A 71 -9.16 -1.66 4.85
CA ARG A 71 -9.45 -1.66 3.41
C ARG A 71 -8.77 -0.51 2.69
N VAL A 72 -8.73 0.67 3.30
CA VAL A 72 -8.07 1.86 2.72
C VAL A 72 -6.57 1.63 2.60
N GLU A 73 -5.96 1.04 3.63
CA GLU A 73 -4.54 0.72 3.65
C GLU A 73 -4.19 -0.30 2.56
N TRP A 74 -4.97 -1.38 2.44
CA TRP A 74 -4.79 -2.38 1.38
C TRP A 74 -5.00 -1.81 -0.01
N GLU A 75 -5.99 -0.94 -0.18
CA GLU A 75 -6.23 -0.29 -1.46
C GLU A 75 -5.02 0.53 -1.88
N GLN A 76 -4.45 1.31 -0.95
CA GLN A 76 -3.26 2.12 -1.23
C GLN A 76 -2.03 1.25 -1.51
N GLU A 77 -1.78 0.25 -0.68
CA GLU A 77 -0.65 -0.65 -0.82
C GLU A 77 -0.68 -1.42 -2.15
N TYR A 78 -1.78 -2.11 -2.44
CA TYR A 78 -1.90 -2.89 -3.68
C TYR A 78 -1.95 -2.01 -4.92
N ARG A 79 -2.56 -0.81 -4.84
CA ARG A 79 -2.54 0.15 -5.94
C ARG A 79 -1.13 0.67 -6.22
N TYR A 80 -0.37 0.96 -5.17
CA TYR A 80 1.03 1.36 -5.30
C TYR A 80 1.85 0.24 -5.94
N GLN A 81 1.73 -0.99 -5.44
CA GLN A 81 2.42 -2.14 -6.01
C GLN A 81 2.05 -2.35 -7.48
N TYR A 82 0.77 -2.29 -7.82
CA TYR A 82 0.27 -2.51 -9.17
C TYR A 82 0.77 -1.47 -10.18
N TYR A 83 0.77 -0.17 -9.84
CA TYR A 83 1.16 0.87 -10.79
C TYR A 83 2.63 1.25 -10.75
N VAL A 84 3.26 1.21 -9.56
CA VAL A 84 4.62 1.73 -9.34
C VAL A 84 5.65 0.62 -9.32
N ILE A 85 5.40 -0.46 -8.57
CA ILE A 85 6.38 -1.55 -8.41
C ILE A 85 6.34 -2.52 -9.60
N HIS A 86 5.15 -2.81 -10.12
CA HIS A 86 4.92 -3.72 -11.24
C HIS A 86 4.32 -3.03 -12.47
N PRO A 87 5.00 -2.02 -13.04
CA PRO A 87 4.50 -1.30 -14.22
C PRO A 87 4.39 -2.17 -15.48
N GLU A 88 5.06 -3.33 -15.53
CA GLU A 88 5.05 -4.31 -16.61
C GLU A 88 3.76 -5.12 -16.70
N ILE A 89 3.10 -5.33 -15.57
CA ILE A 89 1.82 -6.06 -15.52
C ILE A 89 0.75 -5.21 -16.19
N SER A 90 -0.17 -5.83 -16.93
CA SER A 90 -1.22 -5.09 -17.65
C SER A 90 -2.62 -5.38 -17.13
N THR A 91 -2.79 -6.44 -16.34
CA THR A 91 -4.08 -6.89 -15.83
C THR A 91 -4.06 -7.21 -14.33
N LEU A 92 -5.22 -7.16 -13.69
CA LEU A 92 -5.38 -7.55 -12.29
C LEU A 92 -5.20 -9.06 -12.09
N GLU A 93 -5.43 -9.87 -13.12
CA GLU A 93 -5.23 -11.32 -13.09
C GLU A 93 -3.75 -11.68 -12.99
N GLU A 94 -2.92 -11.10 -13.86
CA GLU A 94 -1.46 -11.24 -13.78
C GLU A 94 -0.90 -10.74 -12.45
N PHE A 95 -1.49 -9.66 -11.92
CA PHE A 95 -1.10 -9.13 -10.60
C PHE A 95 -1.49 -10.08 -9.46
N ALA A 96 -2.69 -10.65 -9.50
CA ALA A 96 -3.14 -11.66 -8.55
C ALA A 96 -2.22 -12.89 -8.54
N ASP A 97 -1.80 -13.36 -9.72
CA ASP A 97 -0.84 -14.46 -9.85
C ASP A 97 0.52 -14.13 -9.25
N LEU A 98 1.02 -12.90 -9.43
CA LEU A 98 2.26 -12.44 -8.82
C LEU A 98 2.15 -12.42 -7.29
N LEU A 99 1.06 -11.88 -6.75
CA LEU A 99 0.82 -11.87 -5.31
C LEU A 99 0.76 -13.29 -4.75
N PHE A 100 0.06 -14.20 -5.43
CA PHE A 100 -0.01 -15.60 -5.04
C PHE A 100 1.37 -16.28 -5.02
N GLN A 101 2.21 -16.01 -6.02
CA GLN A 101 3.58 -16.52 -6.04
C GLN A 101 4.40 -15.97 -4.87
N SER A 102 4.30 -14.66 -4.59
CA SER A 102 5.00 -14.05 -3.45
C SER A 102 4.60 -14.70 -2.12
N ASP A 103 3.29 -14.92 -1.90
CA ASP A 103 2.73 -15.56 -0.70
C ASP A 103 3.12 -17.03 -0.50
N LEU A 104 3.59 -17.71 -1.56
CA LEU A 104 4.04 -19.10 -1.51
C LEU A 104 5.50 -19.24 -1.06
N TYR A 105 6.32 -18.23 -1.31
CA TYR A 105 7.76 -18.25 -1.01
C TYR A 105 8.15 -17.45 0.25
N GLU A 106 7.16 -16.82 0.90
CA GLU A 106 7.26 -16.15 2.22
C GLU A 106 6.78 -17.06 3.36
#